data_AF-A0A537PG64-F1
#
_entry.id   AF-A0A537PG64-F1
#
_cell.length_a   1.000
_cell.length_b   1.000
_cell.length_c   1.000
_cell.angle_alpha   90.00
_cell.angle_beta   90.00
_cell.angle_gamma   90.00
#
_symmetry.space_group_name_H-M   'P 1'
#
loop_
_entity.id
_entity.type
_entity.pdbx_description
1 polymer ?
#
loop_
_entity_poly.entity_id
_entity_poly.type
_entity_poly.pdbx_seq_one_letter_code
_entity_poly.pdbx_strand_id
1 'polypeptide(L)' 'VACADFHEADFIVIGAHGRRRIADLFRRSVSRVVADTANCPVLIIRQVRNRWPGHGSLPYREAA' A
#
# COMPACT_ATOMS: atom_id res chain seq x y z
N VAL A 1 -12.24 -6.96 -3.17
CA VAL A 1 -12.04 -8.37 -2.77
C VAL A 1 -12.76 -9.30 -3.73
N ALA A 2 -14.08 -9.18 -3.95
CA ALA A 2 -14.81 -10.03 -4.92
C ALA A 2 -14.18 -10.16 -6.33
N CYS A 3 -13.71 -9.06 -6.93
CA CYS A 3 -13.00 -9.13 -8.22
C CYS A 3 -11.66 -9.89 -8.10
N ALA A 4 -10.93 -9.69 -7.01
CA ALA A 4 -9.71 -10.45 -6.75
C ALA A 4 -10.01 -11.94 -6.52
N ASP A 5 -11.11 -12.27 -5.85
CA ASP A 5 -11.57 -13.66 -5.65
C ASP A 5 -11.95 -14.29 -7.00
N PHE A 6 -12.71 -13.59 -7.85
CA PHE A 6 -13.11 -14.06 -9.18
C PHE A 6 -11.91 -14.34 -10.10
N HIS A 7 -10.85 -13.56 -9.96
CA HIS A 7 -9.62 -13.71 -10.75
C HIS A 7 -8.57 -14.60 -10.08
N GLU A 8 -8.88 -15.23 -8.94
CA GLU A 8 -7.91 -16.02 -8.16
C GLU A 8 -6.60 -15.26 -7.92
N ALA A 9 -6.70 -13.97 -7.62
CA ALA A 9 -5.54 -13.12 -7.51
C ALA A 9 -4.64 -13.56 -6.35
N ASP A 10 -3.35 -13.79 -6.65
CA ASP A 10 -2.36 -14.15 -5.63
C ASP A 10 -2.17 -13.05 -4.58
N PHE A 11 -2.46 -11.79 -4.92
CA PHE A 11 -2.23 -10.66 -4.04
C PHE A 11 -2.97 -9.37 -4.46
N ILE A 12 -3.29 -8.49 -3.50
CA ILE A 12 -3.90 -7.17 -3.73
C ILE A 12 -2.97 -6.03 -3.30
N VAL A 13 -2.66 -5.10 -4.21
CA VAL A 13 -1.91 -3.87 -3.89
C VAL A 13 -2.84 -2.66 -3.87
N ILE A 14 -2.81 -1.89 -2.79
CA ILE A 14 -3.60 -0.66 -2.65
C ILE A 14 -2.82 0.48 -2.01
N GLY A 15 -3.14 1.71 -2.40
CA GLY A 15 -2.61 2.91 -1.77
C GLY A 15 -3.38 3.32 -0.50
N ALA A 16 -2.69 3.91 0.47
CA ALA A 16 -3.30 4.59 1.61
C ALA A 16 -2.99 6.09 1.62
N HIS A 17 -4.01 6.92 1.82
CA HIS A 17 -3.89 8.38 1.84
C HIS A 17 -3.22 8.85 3.15
N GLY A 18 -2.12 9.61 3.03
CA GLY A 18 -1.29 10.03 4.17
C GLY A 18 -1.65 11.37 4.83
N ARG A 19 -2.67 12.11 4.36
CA ARG A 19 -2.93 13.51 4.83
C ARG A 19 -4.29 13.80 5.46
N ARG A 20 -5.21 12.84 5.59
CA ARG A 20 -6.47 13.06 6.31
C ARG A 20 -6.39 12.45 7.71
N ARG A 21 -5.58 13.05 8.57
CA ARG A 21 -5.31 12.51 9.92
C ARG A 21 -6.49 12.67 10.90
N ILE A 22 -7.56 13.40 10.54
CA ILE A 22 -8.65 13.72 11.49
C ILE A 22 -10.05 13.72 10.83
N ALA A 23 -10.19 13.95 9.53
CA ALA A 23 -11.51 14.05 8.90
C ALA A 23 -12.23 12.71 8.63
N ASP A 24 -11.48 11.59 8.60
CA ASP A 24 -12.02 10.28 8.16
C ASP A 24 -11.80 9.13 9.16
N LEU A 25 -11.36 9.42 10.39
CA LEU A 25 -11.12 8.37 11.40
C LEU A 25 -12.40 7.61 11.81
N PHE A 26 -13.58 8.13 11.42
CA PHE A 26 -14.91 7.62 11.76
C PHE A 26 -15.62 6.87 10.63
N ARG A 27 -15.04 6.74 9.43
CA ARG A 27 -15.60 5.90 8.35
C ARG A 27 -14.61 4.76 8.08
N ARG A 28 -15.03 3.49 8.17
CA ARG A 28 -14.16 2.32 7.91
C ARG A 28 -13.29 2.58 6.68
N SER A 29 -11.97 2.64 6.84
CA SER A 29 -11.04 2.90 5.73
C SER A 29 -11.15 1.78 4.70
N VAL A 30 -11.17 2.12 3.41
CA VAL A 30 -11.15 1.14 2.32
C VAL A 30 -9.97 0.19 2.47
N SER A 31 -8.78 0.72 2.80
CA SER A 31 -7.59 -0.12 2.96
C SER A 31 -7.69 -1.09 4.13
N ARG A 32 -8.40 -0.71 5.19
CA ARG A 32 -8.66 -1.58 6.33
C ARG A 32 -9.69 -2.65 5.99
N VAL A 33 -10.80 -2.26 5.36
CA VAL A 33 -11.83 -3.22 4.94
C VAL A 33 -11.24 -4.26 4.00
N VAL A 34 -10.41 -3.85 3.03
CA VAL A 34 -9.76 -4.78 2.10
C VAL A 34 -8.79 -5.71 2.83
N ALA A 35 -7.93 -5.21 3.72
CA ALA A 35 -7.03 -6.05 4.50
C ALA A 35 -7.77 -7.04 5.42
N ASP A 36 -8.90 -6.62 6.01
CA ASP A 36 -9.70 -7.45 6.92
C ASP A 36 -10.53 -8.52 6.18
N THR A 37 -10.76 -8.38 4.86
CA THR A 37 -11.74 -9.22 4.11
C THR A 37 -11.19 -9.93 2.88
N ALA A 38 -9.95 -9.65 2.46
CA ALA A 38 -9.34 -10.34 1.33
C ALA A 38 -8.97 -11.77 1.69
N ASN A 39 -9.21 -12.71 0.77
CA ASN A 39 -8.76 -14.11 0.91
C ASN A 39 -7.30 -14.31 0.50
N CYS A 40 -6.68 -13.29 -0.10
CA CYS A 40 -5.27 -13.28 -0.47
C CYS A 40 -4.53 -12.13 0.24
N PRO A 41 -3.20 -12.18 0.29
CA PRO A 41 -2.45 -11.19 1.04
C PRO A 41 -2.56 -9.78 0.41
N VAL A 42 -2.43 -8.73 1.25
CA VAL A 42 -2.70 -7.33 0.88
C VAL A 42 -1.52 -6.41 1.21
N LEU A 43 -1.03 -5.62 0.23
CA LEU A 43 0.07 -4.66 0.41
C LEU A 43 -0.54 -3.28 0.41
N ILE A 44 -0.43 -2.63 1.56
CA ILE A 44 -0.85 -1.25 1.73
C ILE A 44 0.36 -0.35 1.56
N ILE A 45 0.43 0.34 0.43
CA ILE A 45 1.48 1.32 0.14
C ILE A 45 1.08 2.66 0.75
N ARG A 46 1.83 3.11 1.75
CA ARG A 46 1.74 4.48 2.27
C ARG A 46 2.71 5.36 1.50
N GLN A 47 2.22 6.51 1.05
CA GLN A 47 3.07 7.53 0.43
C GLN A 47 4.12 8.00 1.44
N VAL A 48 5.38 7.63 1.22
CA VAL A 48 6.51 8.27 1.89
C VAL A 48 6.64 9.64 1.23
N ARG A 49 6.33 10.71 1.98
CA ARG A 49 6.67 12.07 1.53
C ARG A 49 8.14 12.04 1.16
N ASN A 50 8.44 12.29 -0.12
CA ASN A 50 9.76 12.13 -0.70
C ASN A 50 10.82 12.78 0.21
N ARG A 51 11.50 11.95 0.99
CA ARG A 51 12.71 12.28 1.75
C ARG A 51 13.75 11.28 1.30
N TRP A 52 14.01 11.30 0.00
CA TRP A 52 15.19 10.68 -0.55
C TRP A 52 16.29 11.74 -0.59
N PRO A 53 17.16 11.85 0.43
CA PRO A 53 18.34 12.67 0.35
C PRO A 53 19.34 11.96 -0.57
N GLY A 54 19.44 12.39 -1.82
CA GLY A 54 20.51 11.93 -2.71
C GLY A 54 20.00 11.27 -3.98
N HIS A 55 19.87 12.08 -5.02
CA HIS A 55 20.00 11.61 -6.39
C HIS A 55 21.49 11.28 -6.65
N GLY A 56 21.95 10.20 -6.03
CA GLY A 56 23.24 9.57 -6.30
C GLY A 56 22.94 8.13 -6.69
N SER A 57 22.99 7.86 -7.99
CA SER A 57 22.82 6.54 -8.57
C SER A 57 23.99 5.65 -8.18
N LEU A 58 23.92 5.00 -7.03
CA LEU A 58 24.72 3.78 -6.82
C LEU A 58 23.91 2.63 -7.41
N PRO A 59 24.34 2.04 -8.54
CA PRO A 59 23.68 0.86 -9.06
C PRO A 59 23.81 -0.23 -8.00
N TYR A 60 22.71 -0.93 -7.77
CA TYR A 60 22.50 -1.99 -6.78
C TYR A 60 23.53 -3.16 -6.83
N ARG A 61 24.56 -3.08 -7.68
CA ARG A 61 25.61 -4.10 -7.86
C ARG A 61 26.92 -3.86 -7.09
N GLU A 62 27.11 -2.72 -6.44
CA GLU A 62 28.39 -2.40 -5.77
C GLU A 62 28.32 -2.36 -4.23
N ALA A 63 27.22 -2.81 -3.63
CA ALA A 63 27.03 -2.78 -2.17
C ALA A 63 27.46 -4.07 -1.45
N ALA A 64 28.39 -4.85 -2.01
CA ALA A 64 28.89 -6.11 -1.43
C ALA A 64 30.41 -6.13 -1.35
#